data_AF-A0A9P5Q3N4-F1
#
_entry.id   AF-A0A9P5Q3N4-F1
#
_cell.length_a   1.000
_cell.length_b   1.000
_cell.length_c   1.000
_cell.angle_alpha   90.00
_cell.angle_beta   90.00
_cell.angle_gamma   90.00
#
_symmetry.space_group_name_H-M   'P 1'
#
loop_
_entity.id
_entity.type
_entity.pdbx_description
1 polymer ?
#
loop_
_entity_poly.entity_id
_entity_poly.type
_entity_poly.pdbx_seq_one_letter_code
_entity_poly.pdbx_strand_id
1 'polypeptide(L)'
;MIMTHWMRTMHDGILIGIGTALNDDPQLNTRHLPSRDPNLSENGHNNPYHLPRPIILDTNLRLSPTCKLLKNYAEGKGRRPWIVCSEPTETEHKVEWLNRQTALEKAGAGIIVLQVRHNSDGYLPISSVLDVLHKRGIHSVMVEGGAQVIRSFFATNSPVDTIIVTIAPTFVGEEGISYIVDSDNSVFTPVSTETFGRDTVVALVPTK
;
A
#
# COMPACT_ATOMS: atom_id res chain seq x y z
N MET A 1 8.54 -6.85 -11.70
CA MET A 1 7.92 -7.37 -12.94
C MET A 1 7.21 -6.24 -13.67
N ILE A 2 7.25 -6.16 -15.01
CA ILE A 2 6.56 -5.09 -15.77
C ILE A 2 5.05 -5.10 -15.53
N MET A 3 4.46 -6.29 -15.33
CA MET A 3 3.06 -6.49 -14.97
C MET A 3 2.66 -5.71 -13.72
N THR A 4 3.46 -5.75 -12.65
CA THR A 4 3.20 -4.99 -11.42
C THR A 4 3.09 -3.50 -11.68
N HIS A 5 3.93 -2.97 -12.57
CA HIS A 5 3.85 -1.56 -12.93
C HIS A 5 2.58 -1.23 -13.73
N TRP A 6 2.10 -2.14 -14.58
CA TRP A 6 0.79 -1.98 -15.23
C TRP A 6 -0.36 -2.02 -14.21
N MET A 7 -0.37 -2.97 -13.28
CA MET A 7 -1.40 -3.06 -12.24
C MET A 7 -1.47 -1.78 -11.39
N ARG A 8 -0.31 -1.22 -11.02
CA ARG A 8 -0.23 0.07 -10.33
C ARG A 8 -0.89 1.22 -11.11
N THR A 9 -0.88 1.20 -12.44
CA THR A 9 -1.57 2.24 -13.25
C THR A 9 -3.09 2.12 -13.22
N MET A 10 -3.63 0.96 -12.82
CA MET A 10 -5.06 0.66 -12.82
C MET A 10 -5.75 1.02 -11.50
N HIS A 11 -5.00 1.46 -10.48
CA HIS A 11 -5.53 1.73 -9.14
C HIS A 11 -5.27 3.16 -8.71
N ASP A 12 -6.22 3.76 -7.99
CA ASP A 12 -6.10 5.12 -7.43
C ASP A 12 -5.06 5.19 -6.31
N GLY A 13 -4.92 4.10 -5.55
CA GLY A 13 -4.05 4.00 -4.38
C GLY A 13 -3.23 2.71 -4.37
N ILE A 14 -2.06 2.79 -3.74
CA ILE A 14 -1.19 1.66 -3.44
C ILE A 14 -0.86 1.66 -1.96
N LEU A 15 -1.17 0.57 -1.26
CA LEU A 15 -1.13 0.49 0.19
C LEU A 15 -0.08 -0.52 0.67
N ILE A 16 0.73 -0.09 1.64
CA ILE A 16 1.67 -0.94 2.36
C ILE A 16 1.65 -0.63 3.86
N GLY A 17 2.15 -1.58 4.66
CA GLY A 17 2.46 -1.33 6.07
C GLY A 17 3.78 -0.59 6.27
N ILE A 18 3.90 0.12 7.38
CA ILE A 18 5.14 0.79 7.80
C ILE A 18 6.36 -0.13 7.87
N GLY A 19 6.19 -1.40 8.27
CA GLY A 19 7.31 -2.35 8.29
C GLY A 19 7.99 -2.53 6.93
N THR A 20 7.19 -2.68 5.86
CA THR A 20 7.67 -2.71 4.48
C THR A 20 8.33 -1.39 4.08
N ALA A 21 7.73 -0.26 4.46
CA ALA A 21 8.28 1.05 4.12
C ALA A 21 9.67 1.28 4.76
N LEU A 22 9.87 0.85 6.01
CA LEU A 22 11.14 0.98 6.72
C LEU A 22 12.22 0.03 6.18
N ASN A 23 11.84 -1.22 5.85
CA ASN A 23 12.79 -2.22 5.39
C ASN A 23 13.25 -1.98 3.94
N ASP A 24 12.34 -1.57 3.07
CA ASP A 24 12.60 -1.54 1.62
C ASP A 24 12.80 -0.12 1.05
N ASP A 25 12.39 0.92 1.79
CA ASP A 25 12.32 2.31 1.32
C ASP A 25 11.79 2.40 -0.14
N PRO A 26 10.56 1.93 -0.39
CA PRO A 26 10.05 1.73 -1.75
C PRO A 26 9.67 3.06 -2.40
N GLN A 27 9.55 3.06 -3.73
CA GLN A 27 9.07 4.23 -4.47
C GLN A 27 7.57 4.23 -4.77
N LEU A 28 6.93 3.05 -4.74
CA LEU A 28 5.50 2.83 -5.02
C LEU A 28 4.94 3.57 -6.25
N ASN A 29 5.75 3.72 -7.29
CA ASN A 29 5.40 4.40 -8.55
C ASN A 29 5.32 3.44 -9.74
N THR A 30 4.82 3.92 -10.87
CA THR A 30 4.80 3.20 -12.15
C THR A 30 6.06 3.57 -12.95
N ARG A 31 6.84 2.57 -13.34
CA ARG A 31 8.11 2.71 -14.06
C ARG A 31 8.35 1.46 -14.92
N HIS A 32 9.36 1.50 -15.79
CA HIS A 32 9.67 0.39 -16.71
C HIS A 32 8.51 0.04 -17.67
N LEU A 33 7.58 0.97 -17.86
CA LEU A 33 6.54 0.88 -18.88
C LEU A 33 7.07 1.49 -20.19
N PRO A 34 6.54 1.08 -21.35
CA PRO A 34 6.92 1.66 -22.64
C PRO A 34 6.81 3.19 -22.63
N SER A 35 7.63 3.90 -23.41
CA SER A 35 7.49 5.34 -23.53
C SER A 35 6.13 5.70 -24.14
N ARG A 36 5.43 6.65 -23.53
CA ARG A 36 4.25 7.32 -24.11
C ARG A 36 4.61 8.76 -24.45
N ASP A 37 3.86 9.33 -25.39
CA ASP A 37 3.98 10.75 -25.73
C ASP A 37 3.80 11.60 -24.45
N PRO A 38 4.80 12.40 -24.05
CA PRO A 38 4.73 13.24 -22.86
C PRO A 38 3.59 14.25 -22.89
N ASN A 39 3.13 14.63 -24.09
CA ASN A 39 2.02 15.58 -24.28
C ASN A 39 0.65 14.97 -23.94
N LEU A 40 0.58 13.66 -23.73
CA LEU A 40 -0.63 12.96 -23.27
C LEU A 40 -0.71 12.83 -21.74
N SER A 41 0.24 13.41 -20.99
CA SER A 41 0.19 13.41 -19.52
C SER A 41 -0.82 14.42 -19.00
N GLU A 42 -2.08 14.01 -18.88
CA GLU A 42 -3.15 14.82 -18.25
C GLU A 42 -3.14 14.72 -16.71
N ASN A 43 -2.10 14.13 -16.13
CA ASN A 43 -2.18 13.52 -14.79
C ASN A 43 -1.63 14.41 -13.66
N GLY A 44 -1.13 15.61 -13.99
CA GLY A 44 -0.58 16.58 -13.03
C GLY A 44 0.80 16.22 -12.45
N HIS A 45 1.55 15.33 -13.13
CA HIS A 45 2.91 14.94 -12.76
C HIS A 45 3.73 14.53 -14.00
N ASN A 46 5.05 14.50 -13.87
CA ASN A 46 6.00 14.26 -14.97
C ASN A 46 6.07 12.79 -15.43
N ASN A 47 5.01 12.02 -15.20
CA ASN A 47 4.90 10.62 -15.63
C ASN A 47 3.69 10.49 -16.57
N PRO A 48 3.87 9.96 -17.81
CA PRO A 48 2.80 9.85 -18.79
C PRO A 48 1.75 8.80 -18.42
N TYR A 49 2.00 7.98 -17.40
CA TYR A 49 1.04 7.03 -16.87
C TYR A 49 0.36 7.55 -15.61
N HIS A 50 -0.81 6.99 -15.32
CA HIS A 50 -1.45 7.17 -14.02
C HIS A 50 -0.50 6.70 -12.91
N LEU A 51 -0.37 7.51 -11.86
CA LEU A 51 0.40 7.20 -10.66
C LEU A 51 -0.57 6.93 -9.50
N PRO A 52 -0.51 5.75 -8.87
CA PRO A 52 -1.31 5.51 -7.68
C PRO A 52 -0.81 6.39 -6.53
N ARG A 53 -1.72 6.77 -5.63
CA ARG A 53 -1.41 7.44 -4.37
C ARG A 53 -0.70 6.47 -3.43
N PRO A 54 0.55 6.72 -2.98
CA PRO A 54 1.15 5.91 -1.93
C PRO A 54 0.39 6.09 -0.62
N ILE A 55 -0.02 4.99 0.01
CA ILE A 55 -0.73 4.95 1.28
C ILE A 55 0.07 4.06 2.23
N ILE A 56 0.44 4.61 3.37
CA ILE A 56 1.29 3.94 4.36
C ILE A 56 0.49 3.84 5.65
N LEU A 57 0.27 2.61 6.11
CA LEU A 57 -0.31 2.34 7.43
C LEU A 57 0.80 2.43 8.48
N ASP A 58 0.80 3.53 9.22
CA ASP A 58 1.83 3.86 10.22
C ASP A 58 1.19 4.54 11.43
N THR A 59 0.65 3.72 12.33
CA THR A 59 0.04 4.14 13.59
C THR A 59 0.85 5.23 14.32
N ASN A 60 2.18 5.06 14.38
CA ASN A 60 3.08 5.85 15.22
C ASN A 60 3.96 6.83 14.44
N LEU A 61 3.65 7.11 13.17
CA LEU A 61 4.38 8.08 12.35
C LEU A 61 5.91 7.81 12.30
N ARG A 62 6.32 6.55 12.18
CA ARG A 62 7.72 6.10 12.12
C ARG A 62 8.39 6.32 10.75
N LEU A 63 7.63 6.58 9.69
CA LEU A 63 8.18 6.75 8.33
C LEU A 63 9.31 7.79 8.31
N SER A 64 10.41 7.53 7.60
CA SER A 64 11.49 8.51 7.52
C SER A 64 11.06 9.74 6.68
N PRO A 65 11.28 10.98 7.16
CA PRO A 65 11.07 12.20 6.38
C PRO A 65 11.96 12.29 5.13
N THR A 66 12.98 11.44 5.02
CA THR A 66 13.93 11.41 3.89
C THR A 66 13.76 10.18 2.97
N CYS A 67 12.67 9.43 3.14
CA CYS A 67 12.35 8.27 2.31
C CYS A 67 12.14 8.64 0.83
N LYS A 68 12.29 7.65 -0.06
CA LYS A 68 12.13 7.84 -1.51
C LYS A 68 10.75 8.35 -1.90
N LEU A 69 9.69 7.99 -1.17
CA LEU A 69 8.33 8.44 -1.45
C LEU A 69 8.20 9.97 -1.39
N LEU A 70 8.75 10.57 -0.33
CA LEU A 70 8.70 12.02 -0.12
C LEU A 70 9.63 12.77 -1.08
N LYS A 71 10.83 12.22 -1.35
CA LYS A 71 11.74 12.75 -2.37
C LYS A 71 11.10 12.75 -3.76
N ASN A 72 10.48 11.64 -4.17
CA ASN A 72 9.80 11.52 -5.45
C ASN A 72 8.66 12.53 -5.59
N TYR A 73 7.89 12.78 -4.53
CA TYR A 73 6.85 13.81 -4.53
C TYR A 73 7.44 15.21 -4.69
N ALA A 74 8.48 15.55 -3.90
CA ALA A 74 9.16 16.85 -3.99
C ALA A 74 9.75 17.12 -5.38
N GLU A 75 10.21 16.07 -6.08
CA GLU A 75 10.74 16.16 -7.44
C GLU A 75 9.66 16.10 -8.54
N GLY A 76 8.37 16.02 -8.19
CA GLY A 76 7.27 15.93 -9.17
C GLY A 76 7.21 14.59 -9.93
N LYS A 77 7.89 13.55 -9.42
CA LYS A 77 7.97 12.19 -9.99
C LYS A 77 7.01 11.20 -9.31
N GLY A 78 6.25 11.66 -8.32
CA GLY A 78 5.34 10.84 -7.51
C GLY A 78 4.14 11.63 -7.03
N ARG A 79 3.07 10.93 -6.65
CA ARG A 79 1.94 11.54 -5.93
C ARG A 79 2.35 11.75 -4.46
N ARG A 80 1.78 12.79 -3.83
CA ARG A 80 1.94 13.04 -2.39
C ARG A 80 1.59 11.78 -1.59
N PRO A 81 2.51 11.18 -0.80
CA PRO A 81 2.20 10.01 0.01
C PRO A 81 1.23 10.38 1.14
N TRP A 82 0.30 9.49 1.44
CA TRP A 82 -0.60 9.58 2.59
C TRP A 82 -0.17 8.61 3.68
N ILE A 83 -0.06 9.13 4.89
CA ILE A 83 0.26 8.35 6.08
C ILE A 83 -1.01 8.28 6.90
N VAL A 84 -1.54 7.07 7.05
CA VAL A 84 -2.70 6.81 7.90
C VAL A 84 -2.18 6.40 9.26
N CYS A 85 -2.60 7.16 10.27
CA CYS A 85 -2.16 7.02 11.64
C CYS A 85 -3.33 7.24 12.59
N SER A 86 -3.04 7.23 13.88
CA SER A 86 -3.99 7.56 14.94
C SER A 86 -3.23 8.19 16.08
N GLU A 87 -3.95 8.95 16.88
CA GLU A 87 -3.36 9.66 18.01
C GLU A 87 -3.08 8.69 19.17
N PRO A 88 -1.91 8.80 19.84
CA PRO A 88 -1.64 7.99 21.02
C PRO A 88 -2.64 8.30 22.14
N THR A 89 -3.04 7.26 22.87
CA THR A 89 -3.94 7.39 24.02
C THR A 89 -3.23 7.98 25.25
N GLU A 90 -1.92 7.80 25.34
CA GLU A 90 -1.09 8.24 26.45
C GLU A 90 -0.51 9.64 26.18
N THR A 91 -0.67 10.54 27.16
CA THR A 91 -0.22 11.94 27.05
C THR A 91 1.28 12.07 26.87
N GLU A 92 2.06 11.15 27.43
CA GLU A 92 3.54 11.16 27.37
C GLU A 92 4.05 11.05 25.93
N HIS A 93 3.42 10.21 25.11
CA HIS A 93 3.81 10.02 23.70
C HIS A 93 3.23 11.07 22.75
N LYS A 94 2.28 11.90 23.20
CA LYS A 94 1.58 12.87 22.35
C LYS A 94 2.48 13.98 21.82
N VAL A 95 3.43 14.46 22.63
CA VAL A 95 4.36 15.53 22.22
C VAL A 95 5.30 15.04 21.11
N GLU A 96 5.88 13.86 21.29
CA GLU A 96 6.75 13.26 20.26
C GLU A 96 5.98 12.98 18.98
N TRP A 97 4.78 12.41 19.10
CA TRP A 97 3.91 12.13 17.96
C TRP A 97 3.59 13.40 17.15
N LEU A 98 3.29 14.53 17.81
CA LEU A 98 3.03 15.80 17.15
C LEU A 98 4.27 16.37 16.44
N ASN A 99 5.46 16.21 17.05
CA ASN A 99 6.72 16.58 16.41
C ASN A 99 6.98 15.74 15.15
N ARG A 100 6.71 14.44 15.22
CA ARG A 100 6.79 13.51 14.08
C ARG A 100 5.80 13.88 12.97
N GLN A 101 4.56 14.19 13.33
CA GLN A 101 3.56 14.66 12.38
C GLN A 101 4.06 15.90 11.62
N THR A 102 4.50 16.92 12.36
CA THR A 102 4.98 18.18 11.80
C THR A 102 6.18 17.96 10.87
N ALA A 103 7.13 17.11 11.28
CA ALA A 103 8.30 16.80 10.47
C ALA A 103 7.92 16.11 9.14
N LEU A 104 6.97 15.19 9.16
CA LEU A 104 6.49 14.47 7.98
C LEU A 104 5.67 15.39 7.06
N GLU A 105 4.80 16.24 7.61
CA GLU A 105 4.05 17.22 6.83
C GLU A 105 4.98 18.22 6.15
N LYS A 106 6.01 18.71 6.86
CA LYS A 106 7.05 19.57 6.30
C LYS A 106 7.83 18.89 5.17
N ALA A 107 8.06 17.58 5.28
CA ALA A 107 8.68 16.79 4.23
C ALA A 107 7.73 16.46 3.06
N GLY A 108 6.45 16.84 3.15
CA GLY A 108 5.47 16.72 2.08
C GLY A 108 4.44 15.62 2.29
N ALA A 109 4.44 14.88 3.40
CA ALA A 109 3.43 13.84 3.66
C ALA A 109 2.04 14.44 3.86
N GLY A 110 0.99 13.77 3.39
CA GLY A 110 -0.38 14.02 3.82
C GLY A 110 -0.72 13.13 5.00
N ILE A 111 -1.06 13.72 6.15
CA ILE A 111 -1.40 12.94 7.35
C ILE A 111 -2.92 12.73 7.42
N ILE A 112 -3.31 11.50 7.69
CA ILE A 112 -4.71 11.11 7.90
C ILE A 112 -4.80 10.47 9.28
N VAL A 113 -5.32 11.22 10.24
CA VAL A 113 -5.53 10.76 11.61
C VAL A 113 -6.90 10.09 11.71
N LEU A 114 -6.93 8.80 12.04
CA LEU A 114 -8.15 8.08 12.33
C LEU A 114 -8.57 8.30 13.78
N GLN A 115 -9.83 8.67 13.98
CA GLN A 115 -10.47 8.82 15.29
C GLN A 115 -11.03 7.47 15.74
N VAL A 116 -10.16 6.48 15.94
CA VAL A 116 -10.53 5.12 16.34
C VAL A 116 -9.71 4.71 17.55
N ARG A 117 -10.35 4.01 18.49
CA ARG A 117 -9.58 3.23 19.47
C ARG A 117 -8.87 2.14 18.70
N HIS A 118 -7.57 2.03 18.90
CA HIS A 118 -6.82 0.86 18.47
C HIS A 118 -7.55 -0.40 18.88
N ASN A 119 -7.45 -1.45 18.07
CA ASN A 119 -7.62 -2.78 18.65
C ASN A 119 -6.54 -2.97 19.73
N SER A 120 -6.71 -3.95 20.61
CA SER A 120 -5.78 -4.25 21.71
C SER A 120 -4.32 -4.38 21.28
N ASP A 121 -4.06 -4.57 19.98
CA ASP A 121 -2.74 -4.81 19.39
C ASP A 121 -2.12 -3.57 18.69
N GLY A 122 -2.76 -2.39 18.75
CA GLY A 122 -2.21 -1.14 18.19
C GLY A 122 -2.33 -0.99 16.66
N TYR A 123 -3.12 -1.83 16.00
CA TYR A 123 -3.37 -1.77 14.56
C TYR A 123 -4.54 -0.84 14.21
N LEU A 124 -4.54 -0.38 12.95
CA LEU A 124 -5.63 0.42 12.39
C LEU A 124 -6.69 -0.52 11.81
N PRO A 125 -7.98 -0.37 12.16
CA PRO A 125 -9.05 -1.16 11.54
C PRO A 125 -9.14 -0.91 10.03
N ILE A 126 -9.08 -1.97 9.22
CA ILE A 126 -9.09 -1.86 7.76
C ILE A 126 -10.37 -1.19 7.24
N SER A 127 -11.53 -1.46 7.85
CA SER A 127 -12.79 -0.78 7.50
C SER A 127 -12.68 0.73 7.62
N SER A 128 -12.16 1.24 8.74
CA SER A 128 -11.96 2.66 8.97
C SER A 128 -10.94 3.28 8.00
N VAL A 129 -9.90 2.53 7.64
CA VAL A 129 -8.93 2.94 6.60
C VAL A 129 -9.62 3.07 5.25
N LEU A 130 -10.38 2.06 4.81
CA LEU A 130 -11.05 2.09 3.52
C LEU A 130 -12.11 3.20 3.44
N ASP A 131 -12.89 3.40 4.52
CA ASP A 131 -13.89 4.46 4.60
C ASP A 131 -13.26 5.87 4.43
N VAL A 132 -12.12 6.12 5.08
CA VAL A 132 -11.46 7.42 5.01
C VAL A 132 -10.82 7.67 3.65
N LEU A 133 -10.33 6.62 3.01
CA LEU A 133 -9.76 6.65 1.67
C LEU A 133 -10.86 6.89 0.62
N HIS A 134 -11.99 6.19 0.72
CA HIS A 134 -13.14 6.39 -0.16
C HIS A 134 -13.68 7.83 -0.10
N LYS A 135 -13.82 8.38 1.11
CA LYS A 135 -14.22 9.79 1.32
C LYS A 135 -13.24 10.80 0.71
N ARG A 136 -12.01 10.40 0.42
CA ARG A 136 -10.97 11.22 -0.23
C ARG A 136 -10.78 10.90 -1.72
N GLY A 137 -11.71 10.14 -2.31
CA GLY A 137 -11.74 9.84 -3.75
C GLY A 137 -10.85 8.68 -4.18
N ILE A 138 -10.43 7.81 -3.26
CA ILE A 138 -9.75 6.56 -3.60
C ILE A 138 -10.81 5.47 -3.71
N HIS A 139 -11.08 5.00 -4.93
CA HIS A 139 -12.10 3.98 -5.20
C HIS A 139 -11.49 2.60 -5.47
N SER A 140 -10.19 2.54 -5.72
CA SER A 140 -9.43 1.30 -5.94
C SER A 140 -8.09 1.34 -5.21
N VAL A 141 -7.75 0.28 -4.48
CA VAL A 141 -6.49 0.17 -3.73
C VAL A 141 -5.79 -1.15 -4.05
N MET A 142 -4.56 -1.05 -4.53
CA MET A 142 -3.66 -2.21 -4.63
C MET A 142 -2.89 -2.37 -3.33
N VAL A 143 -3.02 -3.52 -2.66
CA VAL A 143 -2.26 -3.85 -1.45
C VAL A 143 -1.04 -4.70 -1.85
N GLU A 144 0.17 -4.17 -1.71
CA GLU A 144 1.39 -4.87 -2.15
C GLU A 144 2.22 -5.46 -1.01
N GLY A 145 2.16 -4.90 0.19
CA GLY A 145 3.26 -5.08 1.14
C GLY A 145 2.86 -5.13 2.61
N GLY A 146 3.47 -6.09 3.30
CA GLY A 146 3.39 -6.31 4.74
C GLY A 146 2.52 -7.51 5.08
N ALA A 147 3.13 -8.61 5.53
CA ALA A 147 2.40 -9.82 5.90
C ALA A 147 1.26 -9.53 6.89
N GLN A 148 1.49 -8.62 7.85
CA GLN A 148 0.47 -8.18 8.79
C GLN A 148 -0.68 -7.41 8.14
N VAL A 149 -0.38 -6.55 7.15
CA VAL A 149 -1.41 -5.81 6.41
C VAL A 149 -2.25 -6.77 5.61
N ILE A 150 -1.60 -7.65 4.83
CA ILE A 150 -2.29 -8.68 4.03
C ILE A 150 -3.21 -9.51 4.94
N ARG A 151 -2.70 -10.05 6.06
CA ARG A 151 -3.51 -10.78 7.04
C ARG A 151 -4.71 -9.98 7.54
N SER A 152 -4.55 -8.68 7.79
CA SER A 152 -5.64 -7.81 8.26
C SER A 152 -6.76 -7.66 7.22
N PHE A 153 -6.43 -7.70 5.92
CA PHE A 153 -7.43 -7.69 4.85
C PHE A 153 -8.19 -9.01 4.75
N PHE A 154 -7.62 -10.13 5.18
CA PHE A 154 -8.26 -11.45 5.16
C PHE A 154 -9.02 -11.82 6.44
N ALA A 155 -8.99 -10.98 7.47
CA ALA A 155 -9.77 -11.20 8.69
C ALA A 155 -11.29 -11.20 8.38
N THR A 156 -12.09 -11.90 9.19
CA THR A 156 -13.55 -12.13 9.02
C THR A 156 -14.29 -10.87 8.54
N ASN A 157 -14.95 -10.96 7.37
CA ASN A 157 -15.51 -9.89 6.53
C ASN A 157 -14.49 -9.13 5.64
N SER A 158 -13.67 -9.90 4.91
CA SER A 158 -12.67 -9.39 3.95
C SER A 158 -13.29 -8.53 2.84
N PRO A 159 -12.79 -7.30 2.60
CA PRO A 159 -13.18 -6.44 1.47
C PRO A 159 -12.35 -6.72 0.20
N VAL A 160 -11.78 -7.92 0.04
CA VAL A 160 -10.85 -8.22 -1.07
C VAL A 160 -11.63 -8.66 -2.30
N ASP A 161 -11.58 -7.85 -3.37
CA ASP A 161 -12.23 -8.15 -4.65
C ASP A 161 -11.40 -9.06 -5.56
N THR A 162 -10.07 -9.00 -5.46
CA THR A 162 -9.15 -9.75 -6.33
C THR A 162 -7.83 -10.02 -5.61
N ILE A 163 -7.32 -11.24 -5.78
CA ILE A 163 -6.00 -11.66 -5.32
C ILE A 163 -5.13 -11.98 -6.53
N ILE A 164 -3.94 -11.39 -6.57
CA ILE A 164 -2.92 -11.72 -7.57
C ILE A 164 -1.77 -12.42 -6.88
N VAL A 165 -1.61 -13.71 -7.12
CA VAL A 165 -0.53 -14.54 -6.56
C VAL A 165 0.57 -14.68 -7.61
N THR A 166 1.78 -14.23 -7.29
CA THR A 166 2.96 -14.44 -8.14
C THR A 166 3.82 -15.55 -7.54
N ILE A 167 4.05 -16.61 -8.32
CA ILE A 167 4.80 -17.79 -7.93
C ILE A 167 6.08 -17.83 -8.77
N ALA A 168 7.23 -17.62 -8.11
CA ALA A 168 8.53 -17.76 -8.74
C ALA A 168 9.05 -19.21 -8.57
N PRO A 169 9.72 -19.80 -9.58
CA PRO A 169 10.31 -21.13 -9.49
C PRO A 169 11.63 -21.06 -8.71
N THR A 170 11.55 -20.74 -7.42
CA THR A 170 12.71 -20.54 -6.55
C THR A 170 12.41 -21.07 -5.15
N PHE A 171 13.38 -21.73 -4.54
CA PHE A 171 13.29 -22.20 -3.16
C PHE A 171 13.56 -21.05 -2.20
N VAL A 172 12.72 -20.91 -1.19
CA VAL A 172 12.89 -19.94 -0.09
C VAL A 172 13.34 -20.70 1.15
N GLY A 173 14.37 -20.21 1.82
CA GLY A 173 14.88 -20.80 3.07
C GLY A 173 13.98 -20.52 4.28
N GLU A 174 14.39 -21.00 5.46
CA GLU A 174 13.62 -20.90 6.71
C GLU A 174 13.35 -19.45 7.15
N GLU A 175 14.17 -18.49 6.73
CA GLU A 175 13.98 -17.05 6.99
C GLU A 175 12.91 -16.40 6.08
N GLY A 176 12.24 -17.17 5.23
CA GLY A 176 11.14 -16.71 4.40
C GLY A 176 9.98 -16.14 5.21
N ILE A 177 9.46 -14.99 4.77
CA ILE A 177 8.29 -14.37 5.41
C ILE A 177 7.01 -15.08 4.92
N SER A 178 6.30 -15.72 5.85
CA SER A 178 5.01 -16.37 5.56
C SER A 178 3.81 -15.45 5.84
N TYR A 179 2.87 -15.45 4.90
CA TYR A 179 1.54 -14.89 5.08
C TYR A 179 0.55 -16.04 5.31
N ILE A 180 0.46 -16.53 6.54
CA ILE A 180 -0.60 -17.48 6.92
C ILE A 180 -1.91 -16.71 6.90
N VAL A 181 -2.78 -17.07 5.99
CA VAL A 181 -4.16 -16.62 5.99
C VAL A 181 -4.97 -17.74 6.60
N ASP A 182 -5.57 -17.53 7.78
CA ASP A 182 -6.47 -18.51 8.42
C ASP A 182 -7.83 -18.64 7.68
N SER A 183 -7.90 -18.18 6.44
CA SER A 183 -9.09 -18.28 5.61
C SER A 183 -9.17 -19.67 5.00
N ASP A 184 -10.32 -20.30 5.13
CA ASP A 184 -10.70 -21.44 4.30
C ASP A 184 -10.51 -21.07 2.82
N ASN A 185 -9.69 -21.81 2.08
CA ASN A 185 -9.38 -21.56 0.66
C ASN A 185 -10.64 -21.65 -0.23
N SER A 186 -11.78 -22.12 0.32
CA SER A 186 -13.09 -22.18 -0.34
C SER A 186 -13.66 -20.80 -0.71
N VAL A 187 -13.15 -19.71 -0.11
CA VAL A 187 -13.67 -18.34 -0.30
C VAL A 187 -13.23 -17.69 -1.62
N PHE A 188 -12.17 -18.18 -2.28
CA PHE A 188 -11.69 -17.60 -3.53
C PHE A 188 -11.53 -18.65 -4.64
N THR A 189 -11.96 -18.31 -5.85
CA THR A 189 -11.85 -19.19 -7.03
C THR A 189 -10.86 -18.60 -8.03
N PRO A 190 -9.92 -19.41 -8.58
CA PRO A 190 -9.02 -18.95 -9.63
C PRO A 190 -9.80 -18.68 -10.93
N VAL A 191 -9.52 -17.54 -11.56
CA VAL A 191 -10.18 -17.12 -12.81
C VAL A 191 -9.22 -17.01 -14.00
N SER A 192 -7.92 -16.86 -13.73
CA SER A 192 -6.90 -16.83 -14.78
C SER A 192 -5.54 -17.23 -14.21
N THR A 193 -4.74 -17.89 -15.04
CA THR A 193 -3.36 -18.25 -14.76
C THR A 193 -2.51 -17.97 -15.99
N GLU A 194 -1.49 -17.14 -15.84
CA GLU A 194 -0.63 -16.68 -16.93
C GLU A 194 0.84 -16.75 -16.52
N THR A 195 1.72 -16.94 -17.49
CA THR A 195 3.17 -16.98 -17.26
C THR A 195 3.80 -15.65 -17.66
N PHE A 196 4.55 -15.04 -16.75
CA PHE A 196 5.31 -13.81 -16.99
C PHE A 196 6.81 -14.09 -16.85
N GLY A 197 7.44 -14.42 -17.97
CA GLY A 197 8.84 -14.86 -17.98
C GLY A 197 8.97 -16.23 -17.32
N ARG A 198 9.62 -16.29 -16.15
CA ARG A 198 9.76 -17.54 -15.37
C ARG A 198 8.69 -17.68 -14.28
N ASP A 199 7.96 -16.61 -13.99
CA ASP A 199 7.00 -16.58 -12.89
C ASP A 199 5.61 -16.98 -13.39
N THR A 200 4.85 -17.68 -12.58
CA THR A 200 3.42 -17.95 -12.82
C THR A 200 2.59 -16.98 -11.99
N VAL A 201 1.59 -16.36 -12.59
CA VAL A 201 0.67 -15.42 -11.93
C VAL A 201 -0.74 -15.99 -11.99
N VAL A 202 -1.36 -16.12 -10.83
CA VAL A 202 -2.73 -16.60 -10.67
C VAL A 202 -3.60 -15.46 -10.17
N ALA A 203 -4.71 -15.20 -10.85
CA ALA A 203 -5.74 -14.28 -10.41
C ALA A 203 -6.90 -15.06 -9.77
N LEU A 204 -7.29 -14.68 -8.56
CA LEU A 204 -8.44 -15.24 -7.85
C LEU A 204 -9.44 -14.13 -7.50
N VAL A 205 -10.72 -14.49 -7.48
CA VAL A 205 -11.83 -13.62 -7.07
C VAL A 205 -12.70 -14.32 -6.02
N PRO A 206 -13.46 -13.60 -5.19
CA PRO A 206 -14.39 -14.22 -4.23
C PRO A 206 -15.35 -15.20 -4.90
N THR A 207 -15.53 -16.36 -4.29
CA THR A 207 -16.56 -17.34 -4.67
C THR A 207 -17.93 -16.72 -4.40
N LYS A 208 -18.83 -16.77 -5.39
CA LYS A 208 -20.20 -16.27 -5.29
C LYS A 208 -21.08 -17.14 -4.40
#